data_AF-A0A4P8XTW5-F1
#
_entry.id   AF-A0A4P8XTW5-F1
#
_cell.length_a   1.000
_cell.length_b   1.000
_cell.length_c   1.000
_cell.angle_alpha   90.00
_cell.angle_beta   90.00
_cell.angle_gamma   90.00
#
_symmetry.space_group_name_H-M   'P 1'
#
loop_
_entity.id
_entity.type
_entity.pdbx_description
1 polymer ?
#
loop_
_entity_poly.entity_id
_entity_poly.type
_entity_poly.pdbx_seq_one_letter_code
_entity_poly.pdbx_strand_id
1 'polypeptide(L)'
;MAMEPLYKIKVACPYCEHEFETSRVRPSLKKAYRSDSDFCGYYKNENPDFYVVRVCPSCGFAFTEHSVTSLNDAQRAAFHDQVGRRWNTRDFGGARRLEEALETYKLALLCAQAIREKDRIVASLLQHIAWLYRYQNDAEQEQRFLEYSLEAYVRCYEYEGFTGNDARLLYLIGELNRRVGRYREAVQWFSRVVQDQKITDAAMIRASREQWALLREQMMAEGTQRETDAPASS
;
A
#
# COMPACT_ATOMS: atom_id res chain seq x y z
N MET A 1 -20.49 -26.17 -12.56
CA MET A 1 -20.77 -25.10 -11.58
C MET A 1 -19.52 -24.27 -11.43
N ALA A 2 -19.60 -22.94 -11.60
CA ALA A 2 -18.44 -22.07 -11.41
C ALA A 2 -18.05 -22.09 -9.92
N MET A 3 -16.76 -22.22 -9.63
CA MET A 3 -16.25 -22.21 -8.25
C MET A 3 -16.45 -20.83 -7.64
N GLU A 4 -17.04 -20.75 -6.45
CA GLU A 4 -17.21 -19.49 -5.73
C GLU A 4 -15.84 -18.87 -5.42
N PRO A 5 -15.59 -17.60 -5.79
CA PRO A 5 -14.25 -17.02 -5.76
C PRO A 5 -13.73 -16.75 -4.34
N LEU A 6 -14.66 -16.60 -3.40
CA LEU A 6 -14.38 -16.32 -2.00
C LEU A 6 -14.48 -17.58 -1.14
N TYR A 7 -13.74 -17.56 -0.04
CA TYR A 7 -13.90 -18.49 1.06
C TYR A 7 -13.77 -17.72 2.38
N LYS A 8 -14.40 -18.23 3.44
CA LYS A 8 -14.33 -17.64 4.78
C LYS A 8 -13.13 -18.17 5.55
N ILE A 9 -12.52 -17.30 6.33
CA ILE A 9 -11.55 -17.65 7.37
C ILE A 9 -12.04 -17.15 8.72
N LYS A 10 -11.72 -17.87 9.79
CA LYS A 10 -11.94 -17.43 11.17
C LYS A 10 -10.73 -16.64 11.66
N VAL A 11 -10.98 -15.54 12.35
CA VAL A 11 -9.96 -14.67 12.92
C VAL A 11 -10.41 -14.16 14.29
N ALA A 12 -9.46 -13.98 15.21
CA ALA A 12 -9.69 -13.34 16.49
C ALA A 12 -9.24 -11.88 16.43
N CYS A 13 -10.02 -10.98 17.04
CA CYS A 13 -9.67 -9.56 17.10
C CYS A 13 -8.51 -9.31 18.10
N PRO A 14 -7.39 -8.66 17.68
CA PRO A 14 -6.27 -8.32 18.59
C PRO A 14 -6.63 -7.39 19.75
N TYR A 15 -7.75 -6.66 19.65
CA TYR A 15 -8.25 -5.75 20.67
C TYR A 15 -9.26 -6.41 21.62
N CYS A 16 -10.37 -6.95 21.10
CA CYS A 16 -11.47 -7.45 21.95
C CYS A 16 -11.60 -8.97 21.99
N GLU A 17 -10.70 -9.70 21.31
CA GLU A 17 -10.66 -11.17 21.25
C GLU A 17 -11.89 -11.86 20.65
N HIS A 18 -12.90 -11.08 20.23
CA HIS A 18 -14.06 -11.57 19.51
C HIS A 18 -13.62 -12.33 18.25
N GLU A 19 -14.07 -13.57 18.13
CA GLU A 19 -13.90 -14.40 16.94
C GLU A 19 -14.96 -14.06 15.89
N PHE A 20 -14.53 -13.88 14.65
CA PHE A 20 -15.42 -13.58 13.53
C PHE A 20 -14.90 -14.18 12.22
N GLU A 21 -15.77 -14.23 11.22
CA GLU A 21 -15.44 -14.72 9.89
C GLU A 21 -15.23 -13.57 8.90
N THR A 22 -14.23 -13.70 8.03
CA THR A 22 -13.99 -12.74 6.94
C THR A 22 -13.66 -13.48 5.64
N SER A 23 -14.09 -12.91 4.52
CA SER A 23 -13.80 -13.44 3.18
C SER A 23 -12.35 -13.24 2.80
N ARG A 24 -11.79 -14.19 2.04
CA ARG A 24 -10.57 -14.05 1.23
C ARG A 24 -10.78 -14.64 -0.16
N VAL A 25 -10.03 -14.12 -1.14
CA VAL A 25 -9.99 -14.71 -2.48
C VAL A 25 -9.19 -16.01 -2.45
N ARG A 26 -9.74 -17.06 -3.08
CA ARG A 26 -9.06 -18.36 -3.19
C ARG A 26 -7.70 -18.21 -3.90
N PRO A 27 -6.62 -18.83 -3.41
CA PRO A 27 -5.28 -18.68 -3.99
C PRO A 27 -5.21 -18.95 -5.50
N SER A 28 -5.94 -19.95 -6.00
CA SER A 28 -6.02 -20.31 -7.43
C SER A 28 -6.59 -19.20 -8.33
N LEU A 29 -7.31 -18.23 -7.74
CA LEU A 29 -7.96 -17.13 -8.44
C LEU A 29 -7.24 -15.79 -8.28
N LYS A 30 -6.14 -15.74 -7.50
CA LYS A 30 -5.34 -14.52 -7.27
C LYS A 30 -4.39 -14.18 -8.43
N LYS A 31 -4.68 -14.60 -9.66
CA LYS A 31 -3.81 -14.35 -10.82
C LYS A 31 -4.15 -13.00 -11.44
N ALA A 32 -3.27 -12.01 -11.22
CA ALA A 32 -3.36 -10.73 -11.91
C ALA A 32 -3.14 -10.93 -13.41
N TYR A 33 -3.92 -10.24 -14.25
CA TYR A 33 -3.69 -10.21 -15.70
C TYR A 33 -2.73 -9.10 -16.11
N ARG A 34 -2.51 -8.12 -15.23
CA ARG A 34 -1.57 -7.01 -15.38
C ARG A 34 -1.13 -6.57 -13.99
N SER A 35 0.10 -6.09 -13.88
CA SER A 35 0.57 -5.35 -12.71
C SER A 35 1.30 -4.10 -13.16
N ASP A 36 1.08 -3.00 -12.44
CA ASP A 36 1.84 -1.78 -12.63
C ASP A 36 3.23 -1.91 -12.00
N SER A 37 4.12 -0.97 -12.35
CA SER A 37 5.50 -0.91 -11.85
C SER A 37 5.60 -0.72 -10.33
N ASP A 38 4.59 -0.16 -9.68
CA ASP A 38 4.48 -0.06 -8.21
C ASP A 38 3.80 -1.27 -7.57
N PHE A 39 3.60 -2.36 -8.33
CA PHE A 39 2.98 -3.62 -7.93
C PHE A 39 1.46 -3.64 -7.80
N CYS A 40 0.75 -2.57 -8.18
CA CYS A 40 -0.71 -2.58 -8.25
C CYS A 40 -1.20 -3.66 -9.23
N GLY A 41 -1.95 -4.64 -8.76
CA GLY A 41 -2.43 -5.77 -9.56
C GLY A 41 -3.83 -5.58 -10.12
N TYR A 42 -4.06 -5.96 -11.37
CA TYR A 42 -5.39 -5.95 -11.98
C TYR A 42 -5.88 -7.38 -12.17
N TYR A 43 -7.12 -7.64 -11.76
CA TYR A 43 -7.71 -8.97 -11.71
C TYR A 43 -8.97 -9.01 -12.60
N LYS A 44 -9.19 -10.13 -13.29
CA LYS A 44 -10.39 -10.31 -14.15
C LYS A 44 -11.65 -10.61 -13.34
N ASN A 45 -11.45 -11.23 -12.18
CA ASN A 45 -12.51 -11.62 -11.26
C ASN A 45 -12.37 -10.79 -9.98
N GLU A 46 -12.64 -11.42 -8.84
CA GLU A 46 -12.50 -10.83 -7.51
C GLU A 46 -11.09 -10.28 -7.25
N ASN A 47 -10.99 -9.01 -6.84
CA ASN A 47 -9.71 -8.40 -6.49
C ASN A 47 -9.29 -8.83 -5.07
N PRO A 48 -8.16 -9.55 -4.90
CA PRO A 48 -7.68 -9.97 -3.59
C PRO A 48 -7.37 -8.82 -2.62
N ASP A 49 -7.01 -7.64 -3.15
CA ASP A 49 -6.70 -6.45 -2.34
C ASP A 49 -7.90 -6.02 -1.50
N PHE A 50 -9.12 -6.24 -1.99
CA PHE A 50 -10.34 -5.87 -1.27
C PHE A 50 -10.51 -6.61 0.06
N TYR A 51 -9.79 -7.73 0.24
CA TYR A 51 -9.93 -8.66 1.36
C TYR A 51 -8.64 -8.81 2.19
N VAL A 52 -7.74 -7.83 2.13
CA VAL A 52 -6.54 -7.79 2.98
C VAL A 52 -6.86 -7.34 4.39
N VAL A 53 -7.64 -6.27 4.53
CA VAL A 53 -8.04 -5.75 5.83
C VAL A 53 -9.16 -6.59 6.43
N ARG A 54 -8.99 -6.91 7.71
CA ARG A 54 -9.94 -7.60 8.58
C ARG A 54 -10.50 -6.56 9.54
N VAL A 55 -11.82 -6.44 9.63
CA VAL A 55 -12.48 -5.49 10.54
C VAL A 55 -13.32 -6.28 11.51
N CYS A 56 -13.07 -6.09 12.81
CA CYS A 56 -13.89 -6.72 13.84
C CYS A 56 -15.29 -6.09 13.85
N PRO A 57 -16.38 -6.86 13.67
CA PRO A 57 -17.73 -6.30 13.64
C PRO A 57 -18.16 -5.74 15.01
N SER A 58 -17.62 -6.31 16.10
CA SER A 58 -17.93 -5.94 17.48
C SER A 58 -17.36 -4.56 17.86
N CYS A 59 -16.07 -4.33 17.61
CA CYS A 59 -15.36 -3.14 18.12
C CYS A 59 -14.79 -2.21 17.04
N GLY A 60 -14.82 -2.60 15.77
CA GLY A 60 -14.28 -1.80 14.66
C GLY A 60 -12.77 -1.82 14.52
N PHE A 61 -12.03 -2.57 15.36
CA PHE A 61 -10.59 -2.68 15.20
C PHE A 61 -10.27 -3.34 13.85
N ALA A 62 -9.53 -2.62 13.01
CA ALA A 62 -9.18 -3.02 11.66
C ALA A 62 -7.67 -3.26 11.54
N PHE A 63 -7.31 -4.41 10.97
CA PHE A 63 -5.93 -4.91 10.95
C PHE A 63 -5.69 -5.83 9.75
N THR A 64 -4.42 -6.09 9.43
CA THR A 64 -4.02 -7.05 8.40
C THR A 64 -3.35 -8.27 9.04
N GLU A 65 -3.01 -9.27 8.24
CA GLU A 65 -2.29 -10.45 8.74
C GLU A 65 -0.85 -10.18 9.20
N HIS A 66 -0.31 -9.01 8.84
CA HIS A 66 1.02 -8.58 9.25
C HIS A 66 0.99 -7.55 10.39
N SER A 67 -0.19 -7.13 10.84
CA SER A 67 -0.35 -6.24 11.98
C SER A 67 -0.06 -6.96 13.30
N VAL A 68 0.07 -6.19 14.38
CA VAL A 68 0.21 -6.72 15.73
C VAL A 68 -0.91 -7.71 16.10
N THR A 69 -0.55 -8.77 16.81
CA THR A 69 -1.46 -9.86 17.19
C THR A 69 -2.14 -9.64 18.55
N SER A 70 -1.61 -8.74 19.38
CA SER A 70 -2.20 -8.35 20.66
C SER A 70 -1.82 -6.91 21.03
N LEU A 71 -2.71 -6.19 21.72
CA LEU A 71 -2.47 -4.82 22.17
C LEU A 71 -2.15 -4.76 23.66
N ASN A 72 -1.16 -3.94 24.02
CA ASN A 72 -0.91 -3.56 25.42
C ASN A 72 -1.94 -2.51 25.92
N ASP A 73 -1.97 -2.23 27.21
CA ASP A 73 -2.96 -1.34 27.82
C ASP A 73 -2.95 0.08 27.24
N ALA A 74 -1.76 0.63 26.93
CA ALA A 74 -1.64 1.94 26.33
C ALA A 74 -2.21 1.97 24.90
N GLN A 75 -1.95 0.93 24.11
CA GLN A 75 -2.52 0.79 22.76
C GLN A 75 -4.03 0.59 22.79
N ARG A 76 -4.53 -0.23 23.74
CA ARG A 76 -5.98 -0.44 23.95
C ARG A 76 -6.69 0.87 24.27
N ALA A 77 -6.14 1.65 25.20
CA ALA A 77 -6.67 2.96 25.57
C ALA A 77 -6.66 3.94 24.38
N ALA A 78 -5.54 3.99 23.63
CA ALA A 78 -5.40 4.86 22.47
C ALA A 78 -6.39 4.52 21.35
N PHE A 79 -6.56 3.23 21.03
CA PHE A 79 -7.56 2.78 20.07
C PHE A 79 -8.98 3.15 20.52
N HIS A 80 -9.33 2.87 21.79
CA HIS A 80 -10.66 3.18 22.32
C HIS A 80 -11.00 4.68 22.20
N ASP A 81 -10.08 5.56 22.57
CA ASP A 81 -10.31 7.01 22.54
C ASP A 81 -10.39 7.57 21.10
N GLN A 82 -9.53 7.09 20.20
CA GLN A 82 -9.45 7.66 18.85
C GLN A 82 -10.45 7.06 17.88
N VAL A 83 -10.74 5.76 18.00
CA VAL A 83 -11.52 5.00 17.00
C VAL A 83 -12.68 4.24 17.67
N GLY A 84 -12.39 3.36 18.63
CA GLY A 84 -13.34 2.38 19.15
C GLY A 84 -14.63 2.97 19.71
N ARG A 85 -14.56 4.07 20.47
CA ARG A 85 -15.76 4.71 21.08
C ARG A 85 -16.75 5.29 20.06
N ARG A 86 -16.32 5.49 18.82
CA ARG A 86 -17.14 6.05 17.71
C ARG A 86 -17.62 4.95 16.76
N TRP A 87 -17.31 3.69 17.05
CA TRP A 87 -17.67 2.58 16.20
C TRP A 87 -19.18 2.33 16.22
N ASN A 88 -19.74 2.21 15.03
CA ASN A 88 -21.09 1.69 14.83
C ASN A 88 -20.95 0.30 14.19
N THR A 89 -21.63 -0.70 14.77
CA THR A 89 -21.55 -2.09 14.33
C THR A 89 -21.83 -2.22 12.83
N ARG A 90 -20.84 -2.77 12.12
CA ARG A 90 -20.89 -3.05 10.69
C ARG A 90 -20.13 -4.33 10.39
N ASP A 91 -20.61 -5.09 9.42
CA ASP A 91 -19.97 -6.34 9.00
C ASP A 91 -19.33 -6.17 7.61
N PHE A 92 -18.00 -6.34 7.57
CA PHE A 92 -17.21 -6.36 6.33
C PHE A 92 -16.74 -7.78 5.97
N GLY A 93 -17.31 -8.81 6.60
CA GLY A 93 -16.90 -10.19 6.43
C GLY A 93 -17.28 -10.78 5.07
N GLY A 94 -18.21 -10.18 4.33
CA GLY A 94 -18.75 -10.65 3.04
C GLY A 94 -17.90 -10.34 1.81
N ALA A 95 -18.53 -10.42 0.63
CA ALA A 95 -17.98 -9.83 -0.60
C ALA A 95 -17.96 -8.30 -0.48
N ARG A 96 -16.98 -7.64 -1.07
CA ARG A 96 -16.79 -6.19 -0.95
C ARG A 96 -16.73 -5.55 -2.32
N ARG A 97 -17.41 -4.42 -2.44
CA ARG A 97 -17.17 -3.47 -3.52
C ARG A 97 -15.92 -2.65 -3.23
N LEU A 98 -15.45 -1.92 -4.23
CA LEU A 98 -14.28 -1.07 -4.12
C LEU A 98 -14.43 -0.06 -2.97
N GLU A 99 -15.60 0.57 -2.84
CA GLU A 99 -15.86 1.58 -1.80
C GLU A 99 -15.75 0.98 -0.39
N GLU A 100 -16.25 -0.25 -0.21
CA GLU A 100 -16.15 -0.98 1.06
C GLU A 100 -14.71 -1.38 1.34
N ALA A 101 -13.94 -1.81 0.32
CA ALA A 101 -12.52 -2.05 0.46
C ALA A 101 -11.78 -0.77 0.92
N LEU A 102 -12.00 0.35 0.25
CA LEU A 102 -11.39 1.65 0.58
C LEU A 102 -11.73 2.08 2.01
N GLU A 103 -12.97 1.87 2.43
CA GLU A 103 -13.40 2.13 3.79
C GLU A 103 -12.63 1.28 4.81
N THR A 104 -12.49 -0.03 4.57
CA THR A 104 -11.73 -0.90 5.47
C THR A 104 -10.26 -0.48 5.57
N TYR A 105 -9.63 -0.09 4.46
CA TYR A 105 -8.24 0.38 4.47
C TYR A 105 -8.06 1.70 5.22
N LYS A 106 -8.97 2.66 5.06
CA LYS A 106 -8.95 3.91 5.85
C LYS A 106 -9.12 3.62 7.34
N LEU A 107 -10.02 2.71 7.70
CA LEU A 107 -10.21 2.30 9.09
C LEU A 107 -8.96 1.61 9.66
N ALA A 108 -8.32 0.73 8.89
CA ALA A 108 -7.07 0.09 9.29
C ALA A 108 -5.93 1.10 9.46
N LEU A 109 -5.84 2.11 8.59
CA LEU A 109 -4.85 3.18 8.71
C LEU A 109 -5.06 3.96 10.02
N LEU A 110 -6.31 4.34 10.33
CA LEU A 110 -6.65 5.01 11.59
C LEU A 110 -6.31 4.13 12.81
N CYS A 111 -6.62 2.84 12.76
CA CYS A 111 -6.27 1.90 13.84
C CYS A 111 -4.76 1.80 14.02
N ALA A 112 -4.00 1.62 12.93
CA ALA A 112 -2.53 1.54 12.95
C ALA A 112 -1.88 2.81 13.51
N GLN A 113 -2.38 3.98 13.11
CA GLN A 113 -1.90 5.27 13.64
C GLN A 113 -2.23 5.44 15.12
N ALA A 114 -3.46 5.09 15.55
CA ALA A 114 -3.89 5.22 16.93
C ALA A 114 -3.02 4.39 17.88
N ILE A 115 -2.64 3.18 17.49
CA ILE A 115 -1.80 2.29 18.30
C ILE A 115 -0.29 2.45 18.08
N ARG A 116 0.10 3.39 17.20
CA ARG A 116 1.50 3.61 16.76
C ARG A 116 2.17 2.34 16.25
N GLU A 117 1.52 1.70 15.30
CA GLU A 117 2.05 0.51 14.63
C GLU A 117 3.30 0.81 13.79
N LYS A 118 4.03 -0.24 13.40
CA LYS A 118 5.25 -0.12 12.58
C LYS A 118 4.99 0.64 11.28
N ASP A 119 5.96 1.46 10.87
CA ASP A 119 5.85 2.28 9.66
C ASP A 119 5.62 1.40 8.42
N ARG A 120 6.17 0.17 8.39
CA ARG A 120 5.95 -0.77 7.28
C ARG A 120 4.47 -1.11 7.06
N ILE A 121 3.71 -1.23 8.15
CA ILE A 121 2.26 -1.50 8.08
C ILE A 121 1.52 -0.27 7.57
N VAL A 122 1.87 0.90 8.11
CA VAL A 122 1.29 2.19 7.69
C VAL A 122 1.56 2.46 6.21
N ALA A 123 2.80 2.28 5.75
CA ALA A 123 3.22 2.47 4.36
C ALA A 123 2.45 1.56 3.40
N SER A 124 2.30 0.28 3.78
CA SER A 124 1.54 -0.69 3.00
C SER A 124 0.05 -0.31 2.90
N LEU A 125 -0.58 0.11 4.00
CA LEU A 125 -1.97 0.55 3.99
C LEU A 125 -2.17 1.78 3.08
N LEU A 126 -1.29 2.78 3.20
CA LEU A 126 -1.31 3.99 2.37
C LEU A 126 -1.18 3.66 0.88
N GLN A 127 -0.28 2.73 0.52
CA GLN A 127 -0.10 2.32 -0.86
C GLN A 127 -1.36 1.68 -1.46
N HIS A 128 -1.99 0.76 -0.72
CA HIS A 128 -3.23 0.13 -1.19
C HIS A 128 -4.38 1.14 -1.27
N ILE A 129 -4.45 2.14 -0.38
CA ILE A 129 -5.42 3.24 -0.54
C ILE A 129 -5.19 3.98 -1.85
N ALA A 130 -3.93 4.26 -2.21
CA ALA A 130 -3.59 4.87 -3.50
C ALA A 130 -4.05 4.00 -4.68
N TRP A 131 -3.83 2.68 -4.63
CA TRP A 131 -4.32 1.75 -5.65
C TRP A 131 -5.85 1.72 -5.76
N LEU A 132 -6.57 1.81 -4.64
CA LEU A 132 -8.03 1.85 -4.64
C LEU A 132 -8.55 3.13 -5.30
N TYR A 133 -7.90 4.28 -5.07
CA TYR A 133 -8.23 5.52 -5.81
C TYR A 133 -7.85 5.43 -7.29
N ARG A 134 -6.75 4.76 -7.64
CA ARG A 134 -6.41 4.46 -9.04
C ARG A 134 -7.52 3.69 -9.74
N TYR A 135 -8.07 2.66 -9.10
CA TYR A 135 -9.21 1.91 -9.64
C TYR A 135 -10.48 2.76 -9.80
N GLN A 136 -10.64 3.84 -9.00
CA GLN A 136 -11.72 4.82 -9.14
C GLN A 136 -11.43 5.90 -10.20
N ASN A 137 -10.22 5.94 -10.77
CA ASN A 137 -9.71 7.05 -11.60
C ASN A 137 -9.69 8.40 -10.86
N ASP A 138 -9.51 8.38 -9.53
CA ASP A 138 -9.35 9.57 -8.71
C ASP A 138 -7.85 9.92 -8.58
N ALA A 139 -7.33 10.62 -9.57
CA ALA A 139 -5.91 10.94 -9.68
C ALA A 139 -5.42 11.86 -8.55
N GLU A 140 -6.26 12.78 -8.06
CA GLU A 140 -5.91 13.70 -6.98
C GLU A 140 -5.64 12.93 -5.69
N GLN A 141 -6.58 12.05 -5.32
CA GLN A 141 -6.44 11.26 -4.10
C GLN A 141 -5.42 10.15 -4.24
N GLU A 142 -5.28 9.54 -5.43
CA GLU A 142 -4.16 8.63 -5.69
C GLU A 142 -2.82 9.32 -5.40
N GLN A 143 -2.57 10.48 -6.02
CA GLN A 143 -1.32 11.22 -5.89
C GLN A 143 -1.02 11.53 -4.42
N ARG A 144 -2.01 12.03 -3.67
CA ARG A 144 -1.88 12.34 -2.26
C ARG A 144 -1.47 11.13 -1.41
N PHE A 145 -2.09 9.97 -1.65
CA PHE A 145 -1.76 8.75 -0.90
C PHE A 145 -0.45 8.10 -1.33
N LEU A 146 -0.02 8.27 -2.59
CA LEU A 146 1.32 7.88 -3.03
C LEU A 146 2.41 8.67 -2.29
N GLU A 147 2.22 9.98 -2.10
CA GLU A 147 3.16 10.81 -1.34
C GLU A 147 3.27 10.38 0.13
N TYR A 148 2.14 10.16 0.81
CA TYR A 148 2.16 9.66 2.18
C TYR A 148 2.80 8.27 2.29
N SER A 149 2.51 7.38 1.32
CA SER A 149 3.11 6.05 1.26
C SER A 149 4.63 6.12 1.08
N LEU A 150 5.10 6.99 0.18
CA LEU A 150 6.52 7.24 -0.06
C LEU A 150 7.22 7.71 1.22
N GLU A 151 6.68 8.70 1.93
CA GLU A 151 7.24 9.20 3.17
C GLU A 151 7.34 8.09 4.24
N ALA A 152 6.30 7.26 4.36
CA ALA A 152 6.32 6.14 5.29
C ALA A 152 7.36 5.07 4.92
N TYR A 153 7.52 4.74 3.64
CA TYR A 153 8.55 3.81 3.19
C TYR A 153 9.98 4.33 3.38
N VAL A 154 10.20 5.64 3.20
CA VAL A 154 11.49 6.27 3.52
C VAL A 154 11.79 6.15 5.01
N ARG A 155 10.82 6.43 5.89
CA ARG A 155 10.99 6.20 7.35
C ARG A 155 11.28 4.75 7.69
N CYS A 156 10.60 3.79 7.04
CA CYS A 156 10.90 2.37 7.22
C CYS A 156 12.38 2.08 6.92
N TYR A 157 12.88 2.59 5.80
CA TYR A 157 14.27 2.41 5.39
C TYR A 157 15.26 3.05 6.38
N GLU A 158 14.95 4.24 6.89
CA GLU A 158 15.83 4.98 7.81
C GLU A 158 15.86 4.42 9.23
N TYR A 159 14.73 3.93 9.75
CA TYR A 159 14.58 3.62 11.18
C TYR A 159 14.37 2.15 11.52
N GLU A 160 13.85 1.30 10.62
CA GLU A 160 13.57 -0.12 10.94
C GLU A 160 14.76 -1.06 10.72
N GLY A 161 15.90 -0.55 10.23
CA GLY A 161 17.13 -1.32 10.02
C GLY A 161 17.10 -2.19 8.76
N PHE A 162 18.04 -1.94 7.84
CA PHE A 162 18.14 -2.62 6.54
C PHE A 162 18.98 -3.91 6.63
N THR A 163 18.40 -5.06 6.32
CA THR A 163 19.13 -6.33 6.24
C THR A 163 19.47 -6.68 4.79
N GLY A 164 20.35 -5.91 4.13
CA GLY A 164 21.11 -6.28 2.92
C GLY A 164 20.38 -6.74 1.65
N ASN A 165 19.08 -7.04 1.69
CA ASN A 165 18.30 -7.71 0.64
C ASN A 165 16.91 -7.08 0.44
N ASP A 166 16.68 -5.84 0.91
CA ASP A 166 15.40 -5.16 0.66
C ASP A 166 15.41 -4.43 -0.69
N ALA A 167 15.90 -5.11 -1.74
CA ALA A 167 15.91 -4.61 -3.12
C ALA A 167 14.52 -4.16 -3.57
N ARG A 168 13.48 -4.87 -3.11
CA ARG A 168 12.08 -4.54 -3.36
C ARG A 168 11.65 -3.23 -2.71
N LEU A 169 12.10 -2.95 -1.48
CA LEU A 169 11.80 -1.67 -0.80
C LEU A 169 12.50 -0.51 -1.51
N LEU A 170 13.80 -0.66 -1.81
CA LEU A 170 14.57 0.36 -2.52
C LEU A 170 13.99 0.67 -3.90
N TYR A 171 13.65 -0.37 -4.66
CA TYR A 171 12.98 -0.22 -5.96
C TYR A 171 11.63 0.50 -5.79
N LEU A 172 10.83 0.09 -4.80
CA LEU A 172 9.52 0.68 -4.56
C LEU A 172 9.62 2.16 -4.19
N ILE A 173 10.57 2.55 -3.34
CA ILE A 173 10.81 3.97 -3.01
C ILE A 173 11.19 4.75 -4.27
N GLY A 174 12.05 4.20 -5.13
CA GLY A 174 12.41 4.82 -6.42
C GLY A 174 11.21 4.98 -7.34
N GLU A 175 10.38 3.95 -7.45
CA GLU A 175 9.19 3.98 -8.29
C GLU A 175 8.12 4.94 -7.78
N LEU A 176 7.91 5.00 -6.46
CA LEU A 176 6.99 5.98 -5.87
C LEU A 176 7.49 7.41 -6.10
N ASN A 177 8.79 7.69 -5.90
CA ASN A 177 9.38 8.99 -6.24
C ASN A 177 9.11 9.37 -7.70
N ARG A 178 9.28 8.42 -8.64
CA ARG A 178 9.01 8.67 -10.06
C ARG A 178 7.53 9.00 -10.30
N ARG A 179 6.62 8.22 -9.70
CA ARG A 179 5.17 8.44 -9.84
C ARG A 179 4.72 9.80 -9.31
N VAL A 180 5.32 10.27 -8.22
CA VAL A 180 5.00 11.58 -7.64
C VAL A 180 5.80 12.74 -8.26
N GLY A 181 6.54 12.52 -9.35
CA GLY A 181 7.31 13.56 -10.06
C GLY A 181 8.67 13.92 -9.44
N ARG A 182 9.11 13.22 -8.39
CA ARG A 182 10.42 13.41 -7.72
C ARG A 182 11.53 12.65 -8.47
N TYR A 183 11.79 13.04 -9.71
CA TYR A 183 12.66 12.28 -10.60
C TYR A 183 14.12 12.18 -10.15
N ARG A 184 14.66 13.24 -9.53
CA ARG A 184 16.06 13.24 -9.07
C ARG A 184 16.27 12.21 -7.96
N GLU A 185 15.35 12.15 -7.02
CA GLU A 185 15.31 11.19 -5.93
C GLU A 185 15.12 9.77 -6.47
N ALA A 186 14.19 9.58 -7.41
CA ALA A 186 13.96 8.28 -8.04
C ALA A 186 15.23 7.69 -8.68
N VAL A 187 16.03 8.51 -9.39
CA VAL A 187 17.33 8.07 -9.96
C VAL A 187 18.28 7.58 -8.87
N GLN A 188 18.36 8.27 -7.74
CA GLN A 188 19.24 7.87 -6.64
C GLN A 188 18.84 6.51 -6.08
N TRP A 189 17.54 6.27 -5.89
CA TRP A 189 17.03 4.99 -5.38
C TRP A 189 17.24 3.84 -6.37
N PHE A 190 16.94 4.02 -7.66
CA PHE A 190 17.21 2.98 -8.66
C PHE A 190 18.72 2.69 -8.81
N SER A 191 19.57 3.71 -8.71
CA SER A 191 21.02 3.53 -8.73
C SER A 191 21.51 2.67 -7.56
N ARG A 192 20.98 2.89 -6.36
CA ARG A 192 21.29 2.06 -5.17
C ARG A 192 20.97 0.59 -5.43
N VAL A 193 19.82 0.28 -6.04
CA VAL A 193 19.44 -1.11 -6.36
C VAL A 193 20.40 -1.75 -7.37
N VAL A 194 20.80 -1.01 -8.39
CA VAL A 194 21.62 -1.55 -9.50
C VAL A 194 23.10 -1.67 -9.13
N GLN A 195 23.60 -0.82 -8.24
CA GLN A 195 25.03 -0.71 -7.92
C GLN A 195 25.45 -1.50 -6.66
N ASP A 196 24.53 -1.74 -5.71
CA ASP A 196 24.87 -2.50 -4.51
C ASP A 196 25.06 -3.99 -4.82
N GLN A 197 26.30 -4.45 -4.72
CA GLN A 197 26.70 -5.84 -4.97
C GLN A 197 26.06 -6.84 -3.99
N LYS A 198 25.53 -6.38 -2.86
CA LYS A 198 24.81 -7.25 -1.91
C LYS A 198 23.40 -7.59 -2.41
N ILE A 199 22.84 -6.78 -3.30
CA ILE A 199 21.53 -7.03 -3.90
C ILE A 199 21.67 -8.06 -5.01
N THR A 200 21.06 -9.23 -4.80
CA THR A 200 21.07 -10.34 -5.76
C THR A 200 19.71 -10.61 -6.41
N ASP A 201 18.68 -9.83 -6.05
CA ASP A 201 17.36 -9.93 -6.65
C ASP A 201 17.39 -9.44 -8.11
N ALA A 202 17.61 -10.37 -9.03
CA ALA A 202 17.71 -10.09 -10.45
C ALA A 202 16.42 -9.48 -11.03
N ALA A 203 15.24 -9.75 -10.44
CA ALA A 203 13.99 -9.15 -10.90
C ALA A 203 13.94 -7.66 -10.55
N MET A 204 14.31 -7.30 -9.32
CA MET A 204 14.34 -5.89 -8.88
C MET A 204 15.46 -5.09 -9.57
N ILE A 205 16.60 -5.71 -9.86
CA ILE A 205 17.67 -5.06 -10.65
C ILE A 205 17.16 -4.74 -12.07
N ARG A 206 16.51 -5.70 -12.74
CA ARG A 206 15.95 -5.47 -14.08
C ARG A 206 14.87 -4.40 -14.06
N ALA A 207 13.91 -4.50 -13.13
CA ALA A 207 12.84 -3.52 -12.99
C ALA A 207 13.40 -2.11 -12.74
N SER A 208 14.43 -1.97 -11.90
CA SER A 208 15.09 -0.68 -11.64
C SER A 208 15.73 -0.08 -12.90
N ARG A 209 16.37 -0.92 -13.74
CA ARG A 209 16.95 -0.46 -15.02
C ARG A 209 15.88 -0.01 -16.01
N GLU A 210 14.78 -0.75 -16.09
CA GLU A 210 13.63 -0.41 -16.94
C GLU A 210 13.00 0.92 -16.50
N GLN A 211 12.71 1.09 -15.21
CA GLN A 211 12.14 2.34 -14.69
C GLN A 211 13.09 3.52 -14.81
N TRP A 212 14.40 3.30 -14.71
CA TRP A 212 15.38 4.36 -14.95
C TRP A 212 15.43 4.77 -16.44
N ALA A 213 15.28 3.85 -17.39
CA ALA A 213 15.18 4.20 -18.80
C ALA A 213 13.95 5.09 -19.07
N LEU A 214 12.78 4.67 -18.58
CA LEU A 214 11.52 5.42 -18.69
C LEU A 214 11.63 6.81 -18.04
N LEU A 215 12.23 6.89 -16.85
CA LEU A 215 12.42 8.15 -16.15
C LEU A 215 13.23 9.16 -16.97
N ARG A 216 14.27 8.71 -17.70
CA ARG A 216 15.06 9.60 -18.56
C ARG A 216 14.23 10.21 -19.69
N GLU A 217 13.34 9.42 -20.29
CA GLU A 217 12.41 9.90 -21.31
C GLU A 217 11.43 10.93 -20.72
N GLN A 218 10.91 10.69 -19.51
CA GLN A 218 10.04 11.62 -18.80
C GLN A 218 10.73 12.95 -18.45
N MET A 219 11.98 12.89 -17.98
CA MET A 219 12.77 14.09 -17.68
C MET A 219 13.06 14.93 -18.93
N MET A 220 13.28 14.30 -20.10
CA MET A 220 13.45 15.02 -21.36
C MET A 220 12.15 15.68 -21.80
N ALA A 221 11.02 14.96 -21.72
CA ALA A 221 9.71 15.50 -22.08
C ALA A 221 9.31 16.71 -21.21
N GLU A 222 9.51 16.65 -19.89
CA GLU A 222 9.24 17.78 -19.00
C GLU A 222 10.18 18.97 -19.23
N GLY A 223 11.46 18.70 -19.54
CA GLY A 223 12.43 19.75 -19.88
C GLY A 223 11.98 20.53 -21.11
N THR A 224 11.54 19.83 -22.16
CA THR A 224 11.01 20.44 -23.39
C THR A 224 9.70 21.20 -23.14
N GLN A 225 8.79 20.68 -22.30
CA GLN A 225 7.55 21.39 -21.96
C GLN A 225 7.79 22.69 -21.18
N ARG A 226 8.75 22.71 -20.25
CA ARG A 226 9.12 23.94 -19.51
C ARG A 226 9.78 24.98 -20.40
N GLU A 227 10.48 24.56 -21.45
CA GLU A 227 11.03 25.47 -22.46
C GLU A 227 9.96 26.04 -23.39
N THR A 228 8.91 25.27 -23.72
CA THR A 228 7.77 25.76 -24.54
C THR A 228 6.82 26.66 -23.77
N ASP A 229 6.67 26.44 -22.46
CA ASP A 229 5.80 27.24 -21.59
C ASP A 229 6.50 28.47 -20.98
N ALA A 230 7.80 28.64 -21.26
CA ALA A 230 8.53 29.84 -20.86
C ALA A 230 7.97 31.07 -21.59
N PRO A 231 7.48 32.11 -20.89
CA PRO A 231 6.96 33.29 -21.55
C PRO A 231 8.11 33.94 -22.35
N ALA A 232 7.86 34.24 -23.62
CA ALA A 232 8.80 34.94 -24.47
C ALA A 232 9.25 36.23 -23.75
N SER A 233 10.49 36.22 -23.27
CA SER A 233 11.12 37.36 -22.61
C SER A 233 10.99 38.57 -23.53
N SER A 234 10.17 39.53 -23.09
CA SER A 234 9.94 40.81 -23.77
C SER A 234 11.12 41.76 -23.55
#